data_AF-A0A350MPS4-F1
#
_entry.id   AF-A0A350MPS4-F1
#
_cell.length_a   1.000
_cell.length_b   1.000
_cell.length_c   1.000
_cell.angle_alpha   90.00
_cell.angle_beta   90.00
_cell.angle_gamma   90.00
#
_symmetry.space_group_name_H-M   'P 1'
#
loop_
_entity.id
_entity.type
_entity.pdbx_description
1 polymer ?
#
loop_
_entity_poly.entity_id
_entity_poly.type
_entity_poly.pdbx_seq_one_letter_code
_entity_poly.pdbx_strand_id
1 'polypeptide(L)' 'MSKMNIAVVGGGNSGEYNISIQSSHRVADTLDRGKYNVFLIAIKGRNWEYIDETNKCFPVDLVILA' A
#
# COMPACT_ATOMS: atom_id res chain seq x y z
N MET A 1 1.20 2.20 -24.35
CA MET A 1 1.22 3.20 -23.26
C MET A 1 1.76 2.53 -22.01
N SER A 2 2.62 3.19 -21.24
CA SER A 2 3.01 2.70 -19.92
C SER A 2 1.87 2.91 -18.92
N LYS A 3 1.66 1.94 -18.02
CA LYS A 3 0.71 2.08 -16.91
C LYS A 3 1.25 3.08 -15.91
N MET A 4 0.37 3.87 -15.29
CA MET A 4 0.75 4.78 -14.22
C MET A 4 0.86 4.03 -12.89
N ASN A 5 1.88 4.34 -12.10
CA ASN A 5 2.05 3.76 -10.77
C ASN A 5 1.20 4.55 -9.77
N ILE A 6 0.33 3.86 -9.04
CA ILE A 6 -0.55 4.45 -8.02
C ILE A 6 -0.28 3.76 -6.68
N ALA A 7 0.14 4.53 -5.69
CA ALA A 7 0.19 4.09 -4.31
C ALA A 7 -1.12 4.44 -3.60
N VAL A 8 -1.82 3.42 -3.09
CA VAL A 8 -2.99 3.60 -2.23
C VAL A 8 -2.50 3.48 -0.79
N VAL A 9 -2.49 4.60 -0.06
CA VAL A 9 -1.93 4.67 1.30
C VAL A 9 -3.05 4.51 2.33
N GLY A 10 -2.82 3.72 3.38
CA GLY A 10 -3.75 3.53 4.49
C GLY A 10 -3.03 3.31 5.83
N GLY A 11 -3.76 3.41 6.93
CA GLY A 11 -3.25 3.23 8.29
C GLY A 11 -3.15 4.56 9.04
N GLY A 12 -1.96 4.89 9.52
CA GLY A 12 -1.66 6.07 10.33
C GLY A 12 -1.52 5.77 11.82
N ASN A 13 -1.04 6.76 12.58
CA ASN A 13 -0.95 6.70 14.05
C ASN A 13 -2.30 7.08 14.68
N SER A 14 -3.33 6.26 14.44
CA SER A 14 -4.70 6.47 14.91
C SER A 14 -5.29 5.18 15.48
N GLY A 15 -6.27 5.31 16.37
CA GLY A 15 -7.13 4.19 16.79
C GLY A 15 -7.94 3.58 15.62
N GLU A 16 -8.04 4.31 14.50
CA GLU A 16 -8.72 3.88 13.27
C GLU A 16 -7.81 3.15 12.28
N TYR A 17 -6.57 2.82 12.66
CA TYR A 17 -5.59 2.15 11.79
C TYR A 17 -6.20 1.00 10.98
N ASN A 18 -6.91 0.08 11.64
CA ASN A 18 -7.52 -1.08 10.99
C ASN A 18 -8.65 -0.70 10.01
N ILE A 19 -9.40 0.36 10.29
CA ILE A 19 -10.49 0.85 9.44
C ILE A 19 -9.91 1.52 8.19
N SER A 20 -8.85 2.32 8.39
CA SER A 20 -8.13 2.97 7.29
C SER A 20 -7.52 1.96 6.33
N ILE A 21 -6.84 0.91 6.85
CA ILE A 21 -6.27 -0.15 6.02
C ILE A 21 -7.33 -0.90 5.20
N GLN A 22 -8.46 -1.26 5.81
CA GLN A 22 -9.56 -1.92 5.10
C GLN A 22 -10.13 -1.06 3.97
N SER A 23 -10.27 0.25 4.21
CA SER A 23 -10.76 1.19 3.20
C SER A 23 -9.77 1.32 2.05
N SER A 24 -8.48 1.44 2.34
CA SER A 24 -7.42 1.51 1.33
C SER A 24 -7.31 0.22 0.51
N HIS A 25 -7.51 -0.95 1.13
CA HIS A 25 -7.57 -2.22 0.40
C HIS A 25 -8.73 -2.22 -0.60
N ARG A 26 -9.92 -1.78 -0.18
CA ARG A 26 -11.08 -1.70 -1.08
C ARG A 26 -10.85 -0.74 -2.24
N VAL A 27 -10.20 0.40 -2.01
CA VAL A 27 -9.81 1.32 -3.08
C VAL A 27 -8.83 0.65 -4.05
N ALA A 28 -7.79 -0.01 -3.54
CA ALA A 28 -6.81 -0.72 -4.37
C ALA A 28 -7.47 -1.80 -5.25
N ASP A 29 -8.43 -2.55 -4.71
CA ASP A 29 -9.16 -3.58 -5.46
C ASP A 29 -10.08 -3.00 -6.56
N THR A 30 -10.57 -1.77 -6.40
CA THR A 30 -11.45 -1.12 -7.38
C THR A 30 -10.71 -0.47 -8.54
N LEU A 31 -9.38 -0.29 -8.44
CA LEU A 31 -8.59 0.35 -9.49
C LEU A 31 -8.38 -0.59 -10.68
N ASP A 32 -8.55 -0.04 -11.89
CA ASP A 32 -8.36 -0.77 -13.14
C ASP A 32 -6.88 -1.14 -13.35
N ARG A 33 -6.56 -2.42 -13.12
CA ARG A 33 -5.21 -2.98 -13.29
C ARG A 33 -4.76 -3.04 -14.75
N GLY A 34 -5.64 -2.81 -15.72
CA GLY A 34 -5.31 -2.56 -17.12
C GLY A 34 -4.69 -1.18 -17.34
N LYS A 35 -5.02 -0.20 -16.50
CA LYS A 35 -4.55 1.20 -16.57
C LYS A 35 -3.43 1.53 -15.59
N TYR A 36 -3.45 0.91 -14.41
CA TYR A 36 -2.57 1.26 -13.29
C TYR A 36 -1.77 0.06 -12.79
N ASN A 37 -0.55 0.34 -12.33
CA ASN A 37 0.16 -0.54 -11.40
C ASN A 37 -0.18 -0.07 -9.99
N VAL A 38 -0.88 -0.89 -9.22
CA VAL A 38 -1.45 -0.51 -7.92
C VAL A 38 -0.60 -1.08 -6.80
N PHE A 39 -0.22 -0.23 -5.85
CA PHE A 39 0.57 -0.60 -4.68
C PHE A 39 -0.18 -0.19 -3.41
N LEU A 40 -0.58 -1.16 -2.58
CA LEU A 40 -1.19 -0.88 -1.28
C LEU A 40 -0.08 -0.63 -0.26
N ILE A 41 -0.04 0.57 0.32
CA ILE A 41 0.98 0.97 1.29
C ILE A 41 0.33 1.18 2.65
N ALA A 42 0.72 0.39 3.64
CA ALA A 42 0.36 0.57 5.03
C ALA A 42 1.38 1.43 5.75
N ILE A 43 0.93 2.41 6.52
CA ILE A 43 1.81 3.26 7.34
C ILE A 43 1.45 3.17 8.81
N LYS A 44 2.44 2.94 9.68
CA LYS A 44 2.30 3.00 11.12
C LYS A 44 3.55 3.63 11.73
N GLY A 45 3.45 4.92 12.04
CA GLY A 45 4.59 5.72 12.46
C GLY A 45 5.64 5.80 11.37
N ARG A 46 6.81 5.23 11.62
CA ARG A 46 7.91 5.16 10.64
C ARG A 46 7.93 3.87 9.83
N ASN A 47 7.07 2.91 10.16
CA ASN A 47 6.99 1.66 9.43
C ASN A 47 6.09 1.86 8.22
N TRP A 48 6.65 1.73 7.03
CA TRP A 48 5.94 1.83 5.76
C TRP A 48 6.09 0.49 5.06
N GLU A 49 4.98 -0.17 4.78
CA GLU A 49 4.96 -1.52 4.24
C GLU A 49 4.11 -1.55 2.96
N TYR A 50 4.68 -2.07 1.88
CA TYR A 50 3.91 -2.53 0.74
C TYR A 50 3.26 -3.87 1.08
N ILE A 51 1.95 -3.97 0.89
CA ILE A 51 1.18 -5.20 1.05
C ILE A 51 0.87 -5.75 -0.35
N ASP A 52 1.36 -6.96 -0.63
CA ASP A 52 1.07 -7.64 -1.88
C ASP A 52 -0.30 -8.35 -1.87
N GLU A 53 -0.66 -8.94 -3.01
CA GLU A 53 -1.95 -9.63 -3.19
C GLU A 53 -2.10 -10.89 -2.31
N THR A 54 -1.01 -11.39 -1.73
CA THR A 54 -1.00 -12.52 -0.78
C THR A 54 -1.01 -12.06 0.68
N ASN A 55 -1.21 -10.76 0.92
CA ASN A 55 -1.09 -10.09 2.22
C ASN A 55 0.32 -10.17 2.83
N LYS A 56 1.36 -10.37 2.01
CA LYS A 56 2.74 -10.30 2.47
C LYS A 56 3.20 -8.85 2.52
N CYS A 57 3.79 -8.47 3.66
CA CYS A 57 4.33 -7.13 3.88
C CYS A 57 5.80 -7.05 3.48
N PHE A 58 6.16 -5.97 2.78
CA PHE A 58 7.53 -5.64 2.39
C PHE A 58 7.84 -4.21 2.82
N PRO A 59 8.96 -3.96 3.52
CA PRO A 59 9.35 -2.60 3.88
C PRO A 59 9.60 -1.75 2.64
N VAL A 60 9.05 -0.53 2.62
CA VAL A 60 9.20 0.42 1.51
C VAL A 60 10.60 1.05 1.50
N ASP A 61 11.19 1.23 2.68
CA ASP A 61 12.51 1.80 2.90
C ASP A 61 13.60 0.71 2.99
N LEU A 62 13.61 -0.22 2.04
CA LEU A 62 14.69 -1.21 1.90
C LEU A 62 16.03 -0.50 1.68
N VAL A 63 16.74 -0.24 2.77
CA VAL A 63 18.17 0.09 2.73
C VAL A 63 18.90 -1.21 2.44
N ILE A 64 19.18 -1.44 1.16
CA ILE A 64 20.15 -2.46 0.77
C ILE A 64 21.51 -1.90 1.20
N LEU A 65 22.03 -2.40 2.32
CA LEU A 65 23.44 -2.22 2.66
C LEU A 65 24.24 -2.97 1.59
N ALA A 66 24.76 -2.22 0.62
CA ALA A 66 25.74 -2.67 -0.35
C ALA A 66 27.13 -2.69 0.27
#